data_AF-A0AA38P7L8-F1
#
_entry.id   AF-A0AA38P7L8-F1
#
_cell.length_a   1.000
_cell.length_b   1.000
_cell.length_c   1.000
_cell.angle_alpha   90.00
_cell.angle_beta   90.00
_cell.angle_gamma   90.00
#
_symmetry.space_group_name_H-M   'P 1'
#
loop_
_entity.id
_entity.type
_entity.pdbx_description
1 polymer ?
#
loop_
_entity_poly.entity_id
_entity_poly.type
_entity_poly.pdbx_seq_one_letter_code
_entity_poly.pdbx_strand_id
1 'polypeptide(L)' 'MDPALHPPINLRPLSVRPVSTKTVAKQLGKFVEDFQARTTAAQGGNTAVTVQLQKLKDAMQEELEKKK' A
#
# COMPACT_ATOMS: atom_id res chain seq x y z
N MET A 1 -37.30 -2.07 6.43
CA MET A 1 -35.96 -1.84 5.87
C MET A 1 -35.09 -2.98 6.37
N ASP A 2 -34.74 -3.92 5.50
CA ASP A 2 -33.91 -5.07 5.86
C ASP A 2 -32.45 -4.64 6.06
N PRO A 3 -31.77 -5.11 7.13
CA PRO A 3 -30.37 -4.78 7.36
C PRO A 3 -29.47 -5.40 6.28
N ALA A 4 -28.39 -4.69 5.93
CA ALA A 4 -27.40 -5.19 4.97
C ALA A 4 -26.80 -6.53 5.46
N LEU A 5 -26.76 -7.54 4.59
CA LEU A 5 -26.22 -8.87 4.88
C LEU A 5 -24.76 -8.85 5.38
N HIS A 6 -24.01 -7.82 4.99
CA HIS A 6 -22.62 -7.61 5.39
C HIS A 6 -22.41 -6.13 5.72
N PRO A 7 -22.70 -5.69 6.95
CA PRO A 7 -22.39 -4.33 7.35
C PRO A 7 -20.87 -4.09 7.28
N PRO A 8 -20.41 -2.87 6.95
CA PRO A 8 -18.99 -2.55 6.95
C PRO A 8 -18.36 -2.80 8.32
N ILE A 9 -17.14 -3.31 8.34
CA ILE A 9 -16.39 -3.52 9.59
C ILE A 9 -16.04 -2.15 10.18
N ASN A 10 -16.35 -1.97 11.46
CA ASN A 10 -15.95 -0.78 12.21
C ASN A 10 -14.48 -0.88 12.65
N LEU A 11 -13.58 -0.27 11.89
CA LEU A 11 -12.15 -0.19 12.24
C LEU A 11 -11.88 1.02 13.16
N ARG A 12 -11.26 0.79 14.32
CA ARG A 12 -10.82 1.86 15.24
C ARG A 12 -9.31 1.77 15.49
N PRO A 13 -8.55 2.87 15.37
CA PRO A 13 -7.12 2.85 15.64
C PRO A 13 -6.88 2.67 17.14
N LEU A 14 -6.01 1.74 17.51
CA LEU A 14 -5.55 1.56 18.89
C LEU A 14 -4.40 2.51 19.24
N SER A 15 -3.53 2.80 18.26
CA SER A 15 -2.44 3.77 18.39
C SER A 15 -1.95 4.22 17.02
N VAL A 16 -1.26 5.36 16.96
CA VAL A 16 -0.61 5.88 15.75
C VAL A 16 0.83 6.22 16.10
N ARG A 17 1.78 5.82 15.25
CA ARG A 17 3.20 6.14 15.40
C ARG A 17 3.77 6.63 14.07
N PRO A 18 4.52 7.74 14.06
CA PRO A 18 5.27 8.15 12.88
C PRO A 18 6.30 7.09 12.50
N VAL A 19 6.50 6.92 11.20
CA VAL A 19 7.50 6.00 10.61
C VAL A 19 8.49 6.80 9.80
N SER A 20 9.76 6.38 9.82
CA SER A 20 10.80 7.07 9.06
C SER A 20 10.64 6.84 7.57
N THR A 21 10.97 7.84 6.75
CA THR A 21 10.93 7.74 5.28
C THR A 21 11.74 6.55 4.76
N LYS A 22 12.90 6.27 5.37
CA LYS A 22 13.77 5.13 5.01
C LYS A 22 13.11 3.79 5.31
N THR A 23 12.44 3.67 6.46
CA THR A 23 11.70 2.46 6.84
C THR A 23 10.56 2.21 5.88
N VAL A 24 9.79 3.25 5.56
CA VAL A 24 8.64 3.15 4.65
C VAL A 24 9.10 2.77 3.24
N ALA A 25 10.15 3.41 2.69
CA ALA A 25 10.64 3.07 1.36
C ALA A 25 11.05 1.59 1.24
N LYS A 26 11.72 1.03 2.26
CA LYS A 26 12.08 -0.39 2.30
C LYS A 26 10.86 -1.30 2.37
N GLN A 27 9.89 -0.98 3.23
CA GLN A 27 8.67 -1.79 3.41
C GLN A 27 7.76 -1.73 2.17
N LEU A 28 7.63 -0.55 1.57
CA LEU A 28 6.83 -0.34 0.37
C LEU A 28 7.41 -1.08 -0.83
N GLY A 29 8.74 -1.06 -1.01
CA GLY A 29 9.41 -1.83 -2.07
C GLY A 29 9.06 -3.32 -2.00
N LYS A 30 9.23 -3.92 -0.81
CA LYS A 30 8.88 -5.33 -0.57
C LYS A 30 7.38 -5.59 -0.79
N PHE A 31 6.52 -4.71 -0.31
CA PHE A 31 5.08 -4.86 -0.49
C PHE A 31 4.67 -4.84 -1.96
N VAL A 32 5.23 -3.95 -2.78
CA VAL A 32 4.91 -3.86 -4.21
C VAL A 32 5.35 -5.14 -4.95
N GLU A 33 6.53 -5.67 -4.63
CA GLU A 33 7.02 -6.93 -5.20
C GLU A 33 6.09 -8.10 -4.84
N ASP A 34 5.78 -8.27 -3.55
CA ASP A 34 4.87 -9.31 -3.06
C ASP A 34 3.46 -9.16 -3.64
N PHE A 35 2.98 -7.91 -3.78
CA PHE A 35 1.66 -7.60 -4.32
C PHE A 35 1.59 -7.91 -5.81
N GLN A 36 2.59 -7.52 -6.60
CA GLN A 36 2.64 -7.83 -8.04
C GLN A 36 2.70 -9.33 -8.28
N ALA A 37 3.50 -10.08 -7.50
CA ALA A 37 3.57 -11.54 -7.59
C ALA A 37 2.20 -12.19 -7.35
N ARG A 38 1.47 -11.75 -6.31
CA ARG A 38 0.12 -12.27 -5.98
C ARG A 38 -0.94 -11.84 -6.99
N THR A 39 -0.86 -10.61 -7.48
CA THR A 39 -1.83 -10.03 -8.40
C THR A 39 -1.70 -10.60 -9.81
N THR A 40 -0.48 -10.97 -10.22
CA THR A 40 -0.24 -11.67 -11.50
C THR A 40 -0.76 -13.11 -11.45
N ALA A 41 -0.67 -13.76 -10.28
CA ALA A 41 -1.19 -15.10 -10.05
C ALA A 41 -2.73 -15.15 -9.95
N ALA A 42 -3.36 -14.10 -9.43
CA ALA A 42 -4.81 -13.97 -9.37
C ALA A 42 -5.32 -13.21 -10.60
N GLN A 43 -5.72 -13.94 -11.66
CA GLN A 43 -6.22 -13.43 -12.95
C GLN A 43 -7.41 -12.45 -12.82
N GLY A 44 -7.18 -11.20 -12.39
CA GLY A 44 -8.22 -10.19 -12.20
C GLY A 44 -7.80 -8.98 -11.36
N GLY A 45 -6.51 -8.64 -11.34
CA GLY A 45 -5.95 -7.65 -10.44
C GLY A 45 -6.16 -6.19 -10.83
N ASN A 46 -6.60 -5.35 -9.89
CA ASN A 46 -6.72 -3.90 -9.98
C ASN A 46 -5.40 -3.22 -10.43
N THR A 47 -5.17 -3.13 -11.74
CA THR A 47 -3.98 -2.53 -12.36
C THR A 47 -3.77 -1.08 -11.94
N ALA A 48 -4.86 -0.34 -11.71
CA ALA A 48 -4.80 1.03 -11.22
C ALA A 48 -4.11 1.15 -9.84
N VAL A 49 -4.34 0.21 -8.94
CA VAL A 49 -3.73 0.20 -7.60
C VAL A 49 -2.23 -0.09 -7.71
N THR A 50 -1.84 -1.03 -8.57
CA THR A 50 -0.43 -1.33 -8.83
C THR A 50 0.33 -0.11 -9.37
N VAL A 51 -0.27 0.64 -10.31
CA VAL A 51 0.33 1.87 -10.85
C VAL A 51 0.48 2.95 -9.78
N GLN A 52 -0.52 3.14 -8.91
CA GLN A 52 -0.44 4.11 -7.83
C GLN A 52 0.65 3.75 -6.80
N LEU A 53 0.77 2.47 -6.45
CA LEU A 53 1.81 2.00 -5.54
C LEU A 53 3.21 2.16 -6.14
N GLN A 54 3.36 1.95 -7.45
CA GLN A 54 4.62 2.18 -8.16
C GLN A 54 5.00 3.67 -8.12
N LYS A 55 4.07 4.57 -8.43
CA LYS A 55 4.30 6.03 -8.34
C LYS A 55 4.72 6.46 -6.94
N LEU A 56 4.12 5.86 -5.91
CA LEU A 56 4.48 6.14 -4.53
C LEU A 56 5.91 5.65 -4.22
N LYS A 57 6.28 4.45 -4.66
CA LYS A 57 7.65 3.91 -4.52
C LYS A 57 8.67 4.85 -5.15
N ASP A 58 8.42 5.31 -6.37
CA ASP A 58 9.32 6.19 -7.11
C ASP A 58 9.47 7.55 -6.39
N ALA A 59 8.36 8.17 -5.99
CA ALA A 59 8.38 9.43 -5.25
C ALA A 59 9.12 9.33 -3.90
N MET A 60 9.02 8.18 -3.21
CA MET A 60 9.75 7.94 -1.97
C MET A 60 11.26 7.77 -2.19
N GLN A 61 11.67 7.21 -3.32
CA GLN A 61 13.08 7.11 -3.68
C GLN A 61 13.65 8.50 -4.00
N GLU A 62 12.95 9.31 -4.79
CA GLU A 62 13.35 10.69 -5.07
C GLU A 62 13.51 11.53 -3.79
N GLU A 63 12.58 11.39 -2.84
CA GLU A 63 12.67 12.07 -1.54
C GLU A 63 13.88 11.63 -0.71
N LEU A 64 14.30 10.37 -0.82
CA LEU A 64 15.50 9.89 -0.13
C LEU A 64 16.78 10.38 -0.81
N GLU A 65 16.79 10.50 -2.13
CA GLU A 65 17.94 11.02 -2.89
C GLU A 65 18.13 12.52 -2.67
N LYS A 66 17.05 13.30 -2.60
CA LYS A 66 17.09 14.74 -2.31
C LYS A 66 17.55 15.07 -0.88
N LYS A 67 17.37 14.14 0.06
CA LYS A 67 17.77 14.30 1.48
C LYS A 67 19.18 13.77 1.77
N LYS A 68 19.87 13.27 0.77
CA LYS A 68 21.22 12.72 0.87
C LYS A 68 22.26 13.79 0.54
#